data_AF-A0A520AEX6-F1
#
_entry.id   AF-A0A520AEX6-F1
#
_cell.length_a   1.000
_cell.length_b   1.000
_cell.length_c   1.000
_cell.angle_alpha   90.00
_cell.angle_beta   90.00
_cell.angle_gamma   90.00
#
_symmetry.space_group_name_H-M   'P 1'
#
loop_
_entity.id
_entity.type
_entity.pdbx_description
1 polymer ?
#
loop_
_entity_poly.entity_id
_entity_poly.type
_entity_poly.pdbx_seq_one_letter_code
_entity_poly.pdbx_strand_id
1 'polypeptide(L)'
;MQKGLHNRDIIIIGQQPWDTEIGSNCKDIAIELSKNNRVLYVNSPLDRITRFRGKADPKIQKRISVIKGETEGLIEVKENLWNYYPDCILESINWINNHFAFNFLNKINN
;
A
#
# COMPACT_ATOMS: atom_id res chain seq x y z
N MET A 1 8.06 24.25 -25.20
CA MET A 1 8.39 23.89 -23.81
C MET A 1 7.27 23.02 -23.26
N GLN A 2 7.53 21.76 -22.90
CA GLN A 2 6.56 20.96 -22.16
C GLN A 2 6.37 21.61 -20.78
N LYS A 3 5.13 22.00 -20.44
CA LYS A 3 4.83 22.43 -19.07
C LYS A 3 4.93 21.20 -18.16
N GLY A 4 5.89 21.21 -17.24
CA GLY A 4 6.00 20.19 -16.20
C GLY A 4 4.78 20.18 -15.28
N LEU A 5 4.60 19.09 -14.54
CA LEU A 5 3.57 19.00 -13.50
C LEU A 5 4.09 19.68 -12.22
N HIS A 6 3.48 20.80 -11.83
CA HIS A 6 3.84 21.55 -10.62
C HIS A 6 2.60 21.91 -9.80
N ASN A 7 2.78 22.04 -8.48
CA ASN A 7 1.76 22.45 -7.51
C ASN A 7 0.48 21.61 -7.58
N ARG A 8 0.64 20.29 -7.70
CA ARG A 8 -0.45 19.32 -7.70
C ARG A 8 -0.43 18.45 -6.44
N ASP A 9 -1.59 17.87 -6.16
CA ASP A 9 -1.75 16.77 -5.22
C ASP A 9 -1.83 15.49 -6.02
N ILE A 10 -0.88 14.59 -5.78
CA ILE A 10 -0.73 13.38 -6.56
C ILE A 10 -0.83 12.18 -5.63
N ILE A 11 -1.77 11.29 -5.91
CA ILE A 11 -1.89 10.01 -5.22
C ILE A 11 -1.30 8.94 -6.12
N ILE A 12 -0.32 8.19 -5.60
CA ILE A 12 0.33 7.09 -6.28
C ILE A 12 -0.07 5.80 -5.58
N ILE A 13 -0.64 4.87 -6.35
CA ILE A 13 -1.01 3.54 -5.89
C ILE A 13 -0.25 2.55 -6.76
N GLY A 14 0.48 1.62 -6.14
CA GLY A 14 1.31 0.65 -6.84
C GLY A 14 1.28 -0.71 -6.17
N GLN A 15 1.64 -1.74 -6.92
CA GLN A 15 1.67 -3.12 -6.39
C GLN A 15 2.76 -3.29 -5.31
N GLN A 16 3.91 -2.65 -5.51
CA GLN A 16 5.03 -2.73 -4.57
C GLN A 16 4.83 -1.71 -3.44
N PRO A 17 4.87 -2.13 -2.17
CA PRO A 17 4.73 -1.20 -1.06
C PRO A 17 6.03 -0.40 -0.85
N TRP A 18 5.93 0.74 -0.18
CA TRP A 18 7.06 1.62 0.09
C TRP A 18 8.18 0.94 0.90
N ASP A 19 7.84 0.01 1.79
CA ASP A 19 8.77 -0.68 2.68
C ASP A 19 9.44 -1.92 2.07
N THR A 20 9.34 -2.12 0.75
CA THR A 20 10.21 -3.08 0.05
C THR A 20 11.67 -2.59 0.05
N GLU A 21 12.62 -3.51 0.22
CA GLU A 21 14.06 -3.19 0.28
C GLU A 21 14.66 -2.88 -1.09
N ILE A 22 14.01 -3.38 -2.16
CA ILE A 22 14.45 -3.16 -3.54
C ILE A 22 13.93 -1.78 -4.00
N GLY A 23 14.72 -1.08 -4.81
CA GLY A 23 14.24 0.09 -5.55
C GLY A 23 13.03 -0.26 -6.41
N SER A 24 12.19 0.72 -6.74
CA SER A 24 11.10 0.52 -7.68
C SER A 24 10.86 1.78 -8.48
N ASN A 25 10.54 1.61 -9.77
CA ASN A 25 10.19 2.73 -10.65
C ASN A 25 9.08 3.61 -10.03
N CYS A 26 8.13 3.01 -9.31
CA CYS A 26 7.04 3.74 -8.67
C CYS A 26 7.52 4.67 -7.55
N LYS A 27 8.46 4.21 -6.71
CA LYS A 27 9.12 5.05 -5.69
C LYS A 27 9.91 6.18 -6.34
N ASP A 28 10.67 5.90 -7.40
CA ASP A 28 11.50 6.90 -8.07
C ASP A 28 10.64 7.99 -8.70
N ILE A 29 9.52 7.61 -9.33
CA ILE A 29 8.51 8.54 -9.84
C ILE A 29 7.91 9.37 -8.71
N ALA A 30 7.57 8.77 -7.57
CA ALA A 30 7.05 9.50 -6.42
C ALA A 30 8.04 10.54 -5.89
N ILE A 31 9.32 10.17 -5.78
CA ILE A 31 10.41 11.04 -5.34
C ILE A 31 10.64 12.19 -6.32
N GLU A 32 10.58 11.93 -7.63
CA GLU A 32 10.75 12.94 -8.66
C GLU A 32 9.59 13.94 -8.66
N LEU A 33 8.36 13.43 -8.60
CA LEU A 33 7.16 14.26 -8.54
C LEU A 33 7.12 15.11 -7.25
N SER A 34 7.64 14.60 -6.13
CA SER A 34 7.64 15.31 -4.85
C SER A 34 8.52 16.57 -4.83
N LYS A 35 9.42 16.74 -5.81
CA LYS A 35 10.24 17.95 -5.92
C LYS A 35 9.42 19.22 -6.15
N ASN A 36 8.21 19.09 -6.71
CA ASN A 36 7.38 20.23 -7.12
C ASN A 36 5.90 20.07 -6.78
N ASN A 37 5.52 18.96 -6.13
CA ASN A 37 4.13 18.56 -5.90
C ASN A 37 4.02 17.89 -4.53
N ARG A 38 2.82 17.88 -3.94
CA ARG A 38 2.52 17.06 -2.76
C ARG A 38 2.15 15.66 -3.24
N VAL A 39 2.84 14.65 -2.75
CA VAL A 39 2.69 13.27 -3.20
C VAL A 39 2.30 12.37 -2.04
N LEU A 40 1.26 11.59 -2.23
CA LEU A 40 0.83 10.53 -1.33
C LEU A 40 1.04 9.18 -2.00
N TYR A 41 2.01 8.41 -1.51
CA TYR A 41 2.21 7.02 -1.90
C TYR A 41 1.34 6.12 -1.02
N VAL A 42 0.44 5.35 -1.59
CA VAL A 42 -0.48 4.48 -0.85
C VAL A 42 -0.03 3.04 -0.98
N ASN A 43 0.29 2.42 0.16
CA ASN A 43 0.55 0.99 0.21
C ASN A 43 -0.73 0.19 -0.02
N SER A 44 -0.60 -0.98 -0.62
CA SER A 44 -1.67 -1.98 -0.60
C SER A 44 -2.07 -2.31 0.85
N PRO A 45 -3.38 -2.40 1.16
CA PRO A 45 -3.85 -2.85 2.47
C PRO A 45 -3.29 -4.23 2.83
N LEU A 46 -3.16 -4.51 4.12
CA LEU A 46 -2.76 -5.85 4.59
C LEU A 46 -3.87 -6.85 4.28
N ASP A 47 -3.57 -7.92 3.57
CA ASP A 47 -4.56 -8.97 3.33
C ASP A 47 -4.68 -9.95 4.50
N ARG A 48 -5.87 -10.54 4.63
CA ARG A 48 -6.24 -11.44 5.73
C ARG A 48 -5.28 -12.63 5.87
N ILE A 49 -4.87 -13.24 4.76
CA ILE A 49 -4.04 -14.44 4.80
C ILE A 49 -2.58 -14.09 5.14
N THR A 50 -2.06 -12.98 4.63
CA THR A 50 -0.73 -12.46 4.99
C THR A 50 -0.66 -12.08 6.46
N ARG A 51 -1.70 -11.43 7.01
CA ARG A 51 -1.80 -11.16 8.45
C ARG A 51 -1.70 -12.44 9.28
N PHE A 52 -2.32 -13.53 8.83
CA PHE A 52 -2.27 -14.81 9.54
C PHE A 52 -0.90 -15.47 9.45
N ARG A 53 -0.31 -15.51 8.25
CA ARG A 53 0.95 -16.23 7.95
C ARG A 53 2.20 -15.51 8.47
N GLY A 54 2.23 -14.17 8.41
CA GLY A 54 3.43 -13.38 8.64
C GLY A 54 3.45 -12.61 9.96
N LYS A 55 2.80 -13.13 11.01
CA LYS A 55 2.71 -12.42 12.31
C LYS A 55 4.07 -12.07 12.93
N ALA A 56 5.16 -12.75 12.61
CA ALA A 56 6.47 -12.40 13.14
C ALA A 56 7.19 -11.29 12.34
N ASP A 57 6.72 -10.94 11.14
CA ASP A 57 7.36 -9.95 10.29
C ASP A 57 7.11 -8.52 10.81
N PRO A 58 8.17 -7.72 11.08
CA PRO A 58 8.03 -6.32 11.51
C PRO A 58 7.17 -5.46 10.56
N LYS A 59 7.25 -5.68 9.25
CA LYS A 59 6.46 -4.94 8.23
C LYS A 59 4.96 -5.24 8.37
N ILE A 60 4.62 -6.47 8.75
CA ILE A 60 3.24 -6.88 9.01
C ILE A 60 2.76 -6.38 10.37
N GLN A 61 3.61 -6.44 11.40
CA GLN A 61 3.29 -5.89 12.73
C GLN A 61 2.96 -4.41 12.68
N LYS A 62 3.75 -3.62 11.93
CA LYS A 62 3.45 -2.20 11.69
C LYS A 62 2.05 -1.98 11.12
N ARG A 63 1.68 -2.74 10.09
CA ARG A 63 0.34 -2.66 9.48
C ARG A 63 -0.76 -3.06 10.46
N ILE A 64 -0.53 -4.08 11.28
CA ILE A 64 -1.48 -4.50 12.32
C ILE A 64 -1.70 -3.37 13.33
N SER A 65 -0.64 -2.70 13.80
CA SER A 65 -0.75 -1.58 14.73
C SER A 65 -1.49 -0.39 14.14
N VAL A 66 -1.26 -0.07 12.86
CA VAL A 66 -2.04 0.95 12.14
C VAL A 66 -3.53 0.58 12.09
N ILE A 67 -3.87 -0.65 11.70
CA ILE A 67 -5.26 -1.13 11.60
C ILE A 67 -5.97 -1.13 12.95
N LYS A 68 -5.23 -1.30 14.06
CA LYS A 68 -5.79 -1.21 15.41
C LYS A 68 -5.88 0.23 15.95
N GLY A 69 -5.37 1.22 15.21
CA GLY A 69 -5.27 2.60 15.68
C GLY A 69 -4.19 2.82 16.76
N GLU A 70 -3.24 1.88 16.92
CA GLU A 70 -2.14 2.01 17.89
C GLU A 70 -1.05 2.97 17.39
N THR A 71 -0.92 3.14 16.08
CA THR A 71 0.07 4.01 15.42
C THR A 71 -0.53 4.70 14.20
N GLU A 72 -0.06 5.90 13.85
CA GLU A 72 -0.50 6.59 12.64
C GLU A 72 -0.13 5.84 11.36
N GLY A 73 -1.07 5.80 10.41
CA GLY A 73 -0.86 5.19 9.09
C GLY A 73 -0.19 6.13 8.08
N LEU A 74 -0.17 7.44 8.33
CA LEU A 74 0.42 8.43 7.43
C LEU A 74 1.81 8.81 7.92
N ILE A 75 2.83 8.54 7.10
CA ILE A 75 4.24 8.76 7.48
C ILE A 75 4.88 9.68 6.46
N GLU A 76 5.43 10.80 6.92
CA GLU A 76 6.27 11.64 6.07
C GLU A 76 7.59 10.91 5.76
N VAL A 77 7.87 10.74 4.49
CA VAL A 77 9.11 10.07 4.04
C VAL A 77 10.20 11.09 3.77
N LYS A 78 9.81 12.21 3.17
CA LYS A 78 10.64 13.39 2.88
C LYS A 78 9.72 14.57 2.59
N GLU A 79 10.31 15.74 2.41
CA GLU A 79 9.57 16.94 2.01
C GLU A 79 8.64 16.65 0.81
N ASN A 80 7.37 17.00 1.01
CA ASN A 80 6.28 16.85 0.05
C ASN A 80 5.94 15.40 -0.36
N LEU A 81 6.42 14.38 0.36
CA LEU A 81 6.13 12.98 0.09
C LEU A 81 5.73 12.22 1.36
N TRP A 82 4.50 11.74 1.37
CA TRP A 82 3.96 10.89 2.43
C TRP A 82 3.70 9.50 1.93
N ASN A 83 3.87 8.52 2.82
CA ASN A 83 3.53 7.14 2.61
C ASN A 83 2.39 6.75 3.54
N TYR A 84 1.30 6.24 2.97
CA TYR A 84 0.10 5.83 3.67
C TYR A 84 0.01 4.31 3.79
N TYR A 85 -0.20 3.84 5.01
CA TYR A 85 -0.58 2.47 5.35
C TYR A 85 -2.08 2.46 5.62
N PRO A 86 -2.90 1.84 4.75
CA PRO A 86 -4.32 1.72 5.01
C PRO A 86 -4.63 0.99 6.31
N ASP A 87 -5.64 1.46 7.02
CA ASP A 87 -6.16 0.94 8.28
C ASP A 87 -7.25 -0.14 8.09
N CYS A 88 -7.39 -0.65 6.86
CA CYS A 88 -8.34 -1.72 6.51
C CYS A 88 -7.62 -3.05 6.18
N ILE A 89 -8.39 -4.15 6.23
CA ILE A 89 -7.93 -5.47 5.80
C ILE A 89 -8.52 -5.79 4.41
N LEU A 90 -7.68 -6.33 3.53
CA LEU A 90 -8.12 -6.89 2.25
C LEU A 90 -8.54 -8.37 2.40
N GLU A 91 -9.80 -8.68 2.10
CA GLU A 91 -10.34 -10.05 2.12
C GLU A 91 -10.05 -10.81 0.82
N SER A 92 -8.77 -10.93 0.45
CA SER A 92 -8.41 -11.71 -0.73
C SER A 92 -8.71 -13.20 -0.53
N ILE A 93 -9.34 -13.83 -1.52
CA ILE A 93 -9.63 -15.27 -1.57
C ILE A 93 -8.66 -16.04 -2.49
N ASN A 94 -7.66 -15.37 -3.08
CA ASN A 94 -6.73 -15.95 -4.05
C ASN A 94 -5.88 -17.10 -3.50
N TRP A 95 -5.88 -17.33 -2.19
CA TRP A 95 -5.14 -18.39 -1.52
C TRP A 95 -5.95 -19.69 -1.37
N ILE A 96 -7.24 -19.71 -1.76
CA ILE A 96 -8.10 -20.89 -1.65
C ILE A 96 -7.78 -21.87 -2.79
N ASN A 97 -7.13 -22.98 -2.46
CA ASN A 97 -6.74 -24.01 -3.44
C ASN A 97 -7.92 -24.88 -3.92
N ASN A 98 -9.05 -24.89 -3.20
CA ASN A 98 -10.23 -25.66 -3.60
C ASN A 98 -11.05 -24.87 -4.64
N HIS A 99 -11.08 -25.38 -5.88
CA HIS A 99 -11.73 -24.72 -7.02
C HIS A 99 -13.23 -24.45 -6.80
N PHE A 100 -13.96 -25.38 -6.15
CA PHE A 100 -15.39 -25.18 -5.87
C PHE A 100 -15.62 -24.07 -4.85
N ALA A 101 -14.87 -24.10 -3.74
CA ALA A 101 -14.95 -23.07 -2.72
C ALA A 101 -14.50 -21.70 -3.24
N PHE A 102 -13.42 -21.65 -4.01
CA PHE A 102 -12.95 -20.43 -4.67
C PHE A 102 -14.03 -19.85 -5.58
N ASN A 103 -14.59 -20.64 -6.49
CA ASN A 103 -15.62 -20.15 -7.42
C ASN A 103 -16.90 -19.72 -6.72
N PHE A 104 -17.31 -20.42 -5.66
CA PHE A 104 -18.47 -20.03 -4.87
C PHE A 104 -18.26 -18.67 -4.19
N LEU A 105 -17.12 -18.47 -3.52
CA LEU A 105 -16.81 -17.22 -2.82
C LEU A 105 -16.50 -16.07 -3.80
N ASN A 106 -15.91 -16.38 -4.96
CA ASN A 106 -15.59 -15.36 -5.97
C ASN A 106 -16.83 -14.70 -6.58
N LYS A 107 -18.00 -15.36 -6.55
CA LYS A 107 -19.29 -14.77 -6.95
C LYS A 107 -19.85 -13.77 -5.95
N ILE A 108 -19.32 -13.72 -4.73
CA ILE A 108 -19.69 -12.71 -3.73
C ILE A 108 -18.82 -11.45 -3.93
N ASN A 109 -17.57 -11.65 -4.37
CA ASN A 109 -16.62 -10.56 -4.61
C ASN A 109 -16.81 -9.83 -5.96
N ASN A 110 -17.35 -10.49 -6.98
CA ASN A 110 -17.65 -9.91 -8.31
C ASN A 110 -19.12 -10.05 -8.65
#